data_AF-A0A0L6VWE4-F1
#
_entry.id   AF-A0A0L6VWE4-F1
#
_cell.length_a   1.000
_cell.length_b   1.000
_cell.length_c   1.000
_cell.angle_alpha   90.00
_cell.angle_beta   90.00
_cell.angle_gamma   90.00
#
_symmetry.space_group_name_H-M   'P 1'
#
loop_
_entity.id
_entity.type
_entity.pdbx_description
1 polymer ?
#
loop_
_entity_poly.entity_id
_entity_poly.type
_entity_poly.pdbx_seq_one_letter_code
_entity_poly.pdbx_strand_id
1 'polypeptide(L)'
;MKKAEGGFTLIELMIVVAIIGILAAVAIPAYSNYTIKAKVGAAMSSLASLQTAVANCIQEAGGVATDCTTGSNGVPSFTATKELSAETAVAAGKITAKFNTGIGTGVDGLSFTMNPSTATDQTTITWEVKADDISNETAKQTLTKNSVAAATTGTGSTGTGSTGTGTTTP
;
A
#
# COMPACT_ATOMS: atom_id res chain seq x y z
N MET A 1 27.20 56.02 -27.01
CA MET A 1 27.92 54.75 -26.69
C MET A 1 26.94 53.61 -26.90
N LYS A 2 27.06 52.86 -28.01
CA LYS A 2 26.11 51.80 -28.37
C LYS A 2 26.50 50.55 -27.57
N LYS A 3 25.66 50.16 -26.61
CA LYS A 3 25.89 48.95 -25.79
C LYS A 3 25.77 47.76 -26.72
N ALA A 4 26.83 46.98 -26.89
CA ALA A 4 26.76 45.72 -27.62
C ALA A 4 25.90 44.76 -26.79
N GLU A 5 24.68 44.49 -27.25
CA GLU A 5 23.86 43.43 -26.68
C GLU A 5 24.53 42.10 -27.02
N GLY A 6 25.14 41.47 -26.01
CA GLY A 6 25.71 40.14 -26.14
C GLY A 6 24.60 39.13 -26.33
N GLY A 7 24.45 38.61 -27.55
CA GLY A 7 23.54 37.51 -27.84
C GLY A 7 24.03 36.22 -27.19
N PHE A 8 23.08 35.43 -26.67
CA PHE A 8 23.32 34.09 -26.14
C PHE A 8 23.81 33.17 -27.26
N THR A 9 24.88 32.41 -27.02
CA THR A 9 25.44 31.54 -28.07
C THR A 9 24.62 30.26 -28.21
N LEU A 10 24.54 29.72 -29.44
CA LEU A 10 23.90 28.43 -29.70
C LEU A 10 24.56 27.29 -28.91
N ILE A 11 25.88 27.39 -28.68
CA ILE A 11 26.63 26.40 -27.90
C ILE A 11 26.30 26.45 -26.41
N GLU A 12 26.10 27.63 -25.83
CA GLU A 12 25.62 27.77 -24.45
C GLU A 12 24.23 27.14 -24.29
N LEU A 13 23.34 27.34 -25.27
CA LEU A 13 22.01 26.76 -25.23
C LEU A 13 22.07 25.22 -25.30
N MET A 14 22.92 24.66 -26.16
CA MET A 14 23.09 23.21 -26.27
C MET A 14 23.62 22.57 -24.97
N ILE A 15 24.58 23.20 -24.30
CA ILE A 15 25.12 22.67 -23.03
C ILE A 15 24.04 22.71 -21.93
N VAL A 16 23.26 23.79 -21.87
CA VAL A 16 22.18 23.90 -20.88
C VAL A 16 21.13 22.81 -21.09
N VAL A 17 20.71 22.57 -22.34
CA VAL A 17 19.74 21.51 -22.64
C VAL A 17 20.31 20.13 -22.31
N ALA A 18 21.60 19.89 -22.57
CA ALA A 18 22.25 18.62 -22.22
C ALA A 18 22.25 18.35 -20.71
N ILE A 19 22.58 19.37 -19.89
CA ILE A 19 22.58 19.24 -18.43
C ILE A 19 21.15 19.03 -17.90
N ILE A 20 20.18 19.81 -18.39
CA ILE A 20 18.77 19.66 -18.01
C ILE A 20 18.26 18.27 -18.39
N GLY A 21 18.66 17.73 -19.54
CA GLY A 21 18.29 16.38 -19.96
C GLY A 21 18.75 15.29 -18.98
N ILE A 22 20.01 15.38 -18.51
CA ILE A 22 20.55 14.44 -17.52
C ILE A 22 19.81 14.56 -16.18
N LEU A 23 19.59 15.79 -15.70
CA LEU A 23 18.87 16.02 -14.44
C LEU A 23 17.43 15.51 -14.52
N ALA A 24 16.74 15.77 -15.63
CA ALA A 24 15.36 15.35 -15.84
C ALA A 24 15.20 13.82 -15.83
N ALA A 25 16.16 13.09 -16.40
CA ALA A 25 16.12 11.62 -16.45
C ALA A 25 16.07 10.97 -15.05
N VAL A 26 16.73 11.58 -14.05
CA VAL A 26 16.71 11.09 -12.66
C VAL A 26 15.57 11.73 -11.85
N ALA A 27 15.33 13.03 -12.05
CA ALA A 27 14.38 13.79 -11.25
C ALA A 27 12.92 13.37 -11.50
N ILE A 28 12.53 13.10 -12.74
CA ILE A 28 11.15 12.75 -13.11
C ILE A 28 10.69 11.45 -12.42
N PRO A 29 11.39 10.31 -12.52
CA PRO A 29 10.96 9.08 -11.84
C PRO A 29 11.01 9.21 -10.31
N ALA A 30 12.00 9.92 -9.76
CA ALA A 30 12.10 10.15 -8.32
C ALA A 30 10.92 10.98 -7.79
N TYR A 31 10.55 12.06 -8.48
CA TYR A 31 9.41 12.89 -8.12
C TYR A 31 8.09 12.11 -8.23
N SER A 32 7.90 11.33 -9.29
CA SER A 32 6.73 10.48 -9.45
C SER A 32 6.56 9.52 -8.26
N ASN A 33 7.61 8.79 -7.90
CA ASN A 33 7.59 7.88 -6.75
C ASN A 33 7.31 8.60 -5.42
N TYR A 34 7.85 9.80 -5.22
CA TYR A 34 7.55 10.61 -4.03
C TYR A 34 6.07 10.96 -3.93
N THR A 35 5.47 11.43 -5.04
CA THR A 35 4.04 11.77 -5.06
C THR A 35 3.15 10.56 -4.85
N ILE A 36 3.49 9.40 -5.45
CA ILE A 36 2.78 8.14 -5.25
C ILE A 36 2.81 7.74 -3.77
N LYS A 37 3.99 7.75 -3.14
CA LYS A 37 4.15 7.42 -1.72
C LYS A 37 3.30 8.32 -0.82
N ALA A 38 3.27 9.62 -1.10
CA ALA A 38 2.45 10.57 -0.34
C ALA A 38 0.95 10.28 -0.46
N LYS A 39 0.47 10.04 -1.69
CA LYS A 39 -0.95 9.74 -1.96
C LYS A 39 -1.39 8.39 -1.37
N VAL A 40 -0.55 7.36 -1.52
CA VAL A 40 -0.78 6.04 -0.89
C VAL A 40 -0.81 6.16 0.63
N GLY A 41 0.08 6.96 1.23
CA GLY A 41 0.06 7.25 2.67
C GLY A 41 -1.23 7.96 3.11
N ALA A 42 -1.71 8.92 2.33
CA ALA A 42 -2.99 9.60 2.59
C ALA A 42 -4.18 8.63 2.47
N ALA A 43 -4.17 7.73 1.49
CA ALA A 43 -5.17 6.68 1.34
C ALA A 43 -5.22 5.77 2.57
N MET A 44 -4.07 5.28 3.04
CA MET A 44 -3.97 4.46 4.25
C MET A 44 -4.50 5.20 5.49
N SER A 45 -4.18 6.49 5.63
CA SER A 45 -4.69 7.32 6.74
C SER A 45 -6.22 7.42 6.72
N SER A 46 -6.82 7.56 5.53
CA SER A 46 -8.28 7.61 5.39
C SER A 46 -9.01 6.32 5.75
N LEU A 47 -8.30 5.18 5.75
CA LEU A 47 -8.86 3.87 6.12
C LEU A 47 -8.80 3.59 7.63
N ALA A 48 -8.08 4.40 8.42
CA ALA A 48 -7.86 4.11 9.83
C ALA A 48 -9.15 4.03 10.67
N SER A 49 -10.13 4.89 10.37
CA SER A 49 -11.44 4.86 11.03
C SER A 49 -12.24 3.61 10.67
N LEU A 50 -12.20 3.20 9.39
CA LEU A 50 -12.85 1.99 8.92
C LEU A 50 -12.21 0.74 9.53
N GLN A 51 -10.88 0.69 9.58
CA GLN A 51 -10.10 -0.36 10.22
C GLN A 51 -10.47 -0.52 11.70
N THR A 52 -10.65 0.60 12.42
CA THR A 52 -11.08 0.60 13.81
C THR A 52 -12.51 0.07 13.97
N ALA A 53 -13.44 0.52 13.12
CA ALA A 53 -14.83 0.04 13.16
C ALA A 53 -14.93 -1.47 12.90
N VAL A 54 -14.16 -1.98 11.94
CA VAL A 54 -14.09 -3.42 11.66
C VAL A 54 -13.46 -4.19 12.81
N ALA A 55 -12.37 -3.69 13.40
CA ALA A 55 -11.74 -4.33 14.55
C ALA A 55 -12.69 -4.39 15.76
N ASN A 56 -13.50 -3.36 15.99
CA ASN A 56 -14.52 -3.37 17.04
C ASN A 56 -15.61 -4.41 16.76
N CYS A 57 -16.13 -4.44 15.53
CA CYS A 57 -17.11 -5.45 15.12
C CYS A 57 -16.59 -6.87 15.35
N ILE A 58 -15.35 -7.16 14.95
CA ILE A 58 -14.74 -8.49 15.12
C ILE A 58 -14.63 -8.84 16.62
N GLN A 59 -14.22 -7.88 17.45
CA GLN A 59 -14.09 -8.10 18.89
C GLN A 59 -15.45 -8.32 19.57
N GLU A 60 -16.47 -7.55 19.22
CA GLU A 60 -17.84 -7.74 19.73
C GLU A 60 -18.45 -9.07 19.27
N ALA A 61 -18.10 -9.53 18.08
CA ALA A 61 -18.49 -10.83 17.53
C ALA A 61 -17.61 -12.00 18.03
N GLY A 62 -16.77 -11.80 19.05
CA GLY A 62 -15.97 -12.87 19.64
C GLY A 62 -14.86 -13.41 18.73
N GLY A 63 -14.29 -12.57 17.85
CA GLY A 63 -13.23 -12.93 16.91
C GLY A 63 -13.74 -13.38 15.53
N VAL A 64 -15.06 -13.41 15.31
CA VAL A 64 -15.65 -13.82 14.04
C VAL A 64 -15.84 -12.59 13.13
N ALA A 65 -15.24 -12.63 11.94
CA ALA A 65 -15.30 -11.49 11.00
C ALA A 65 -16.46 -11.56 9.99
N THR A 66 -17.15 -12.69 9.86
CA THR A 66 -18.13 -12.97 8.80
C THR A 66 -19.18 -11.87 8.62
N ASP A 67 -19.72 -11.36 9.73
CA ASP A 67 -20.79 -10.36 9.71
C ASP A 67 -20.29 -8.91 9.79
N CYS A 68 -18.97 -8.70 9.82
CA CYS A 68 -18.34 -7.38 9.77
C CYS A 68 -18.27 -6.88 8.33
N THR A 69 -19.42 -6.46 7.82
CA THR A 69 -19.62 -6.00 6.45
C THR A 69 -20.12 -4.56 6.46
N THR A 70 -19.80 -3.80 5.42
CA THR A 70 -20.24 -2.41 5.27
C THR A 70 -21.74 -2.23 5.53
N GLY A 71 -22.08 -1.26 6.39
CA GLY A 71 -23.46 -0.93 6.77
C GLY A 71 -24.06 -1.84 7.86
N SER A 72 -23.31 -2.81 8.38
CA SER A 72 -23.76 -3.77 9.39
C SER A 72 -22.83 -3.77 10.61
N ASN A 73 -23.36 -4.14 11.78
CA ASN A 73 -22.59 -4.34 13.02
C ASN A 73 -21.60 -3.19 13.32
N GLY A 74 -22.05 -1.95 13.16
CA GLY A 74 -21.25 -0.76 13.44
C GLY A 74 -20.18 -0.42 12.40
N VAL A 75 -20.04 -1.18 11.31
CA VAL A 75 -19.11 -0.89 10.21
C VAL A 75 -19.77 0.12 9.26
N PRO A 76 -19.27 1.37 9.14
CA PRO A 76 -19.87 2.37 8.27
C PRO A 76 -19.56 2.11 6.79
N SER A 77 -20.34 2.73 5.90
CA SER A 77 -19.96 2.87 4.50
C SER A 77 -18.78 3.82 4.37
N PHE A 78 -17.84 3.49 3.49
CA PHE A 78 -16.73 4.36 3.20
C PHE A 78 -17.18 5.53 2.33
N THR A 79 -16.81 6.75 2.74
CA THR A 79 -16.99 7.94 1.92
C THR A 79 -15.75 8.14 1.07
N ALA A 80 -15.93 8.24 -0.25
CA ALA A 80 -14.82 8.46 -1.18
C ALA A 80 -13.95 9.65 -0.77
N THR A 81 -12.65 9.50 -0.96
CA THR A 81 -11.68 10.57 -0.79
C THR A 81 -11.07 10.92 -2.15
N LYS A 82 -10.11 11.84 -2.16
CA LYS A 82 -9.35 12.12 -3.38
C LYS A 82 -8.59 10.88 -3.88
N GLU A 83 -8.07 10.06 -2.97
CA GLU A 83 -7.18 8.94 -3.32
C GLU A 83 -7.93 7.59 -3.42
N LEU A 84 -9.04 7.41 -2.69
CA LEU A 84 -9.84 6.19 -2.68
C LEU A 84 -11.27 6.42 -3.16
N SER A 85 -11.77 5.50 -3.97
CA SER A 85 -13.12 5.53 -4.53
C SER A 85 -14.19 5.08 -3.52
N ALA A 86 -15.46 5.36 -3.84
CA ALA A 86 -16.62 4.89 -3.09
C ALA A 86 -16.84 3.37 -3.21
N GLU A 87 -16.12 2.68 -4.10
CA GLU A 87 -16.15 1.22 -4.21
C GLU A 87 -15.35 0.54 -3.08
N THR A 88 -14.64 1.31 -2.26
CA THR A 88 -13.98 0.81 -1.06
C THR A 88 -15.03 0.28 -0.09
N ALA A 89 -14.93 -1.00 0.25
CA ALA A 89 -15.94 -1.68 1.06
C ALA A 89 -15.32 -2.73 1.98
N VAL A 90 -16.12 -3.18 2.95
CA VAL A 90 -15.78 -4.26 3.87
C VAL A 90 -16.71 -5.42 3.62
N ALA A 91 -16.15 -6.61 3.49
CA ALA A 91 -16.90 -7.86 3.46
C ALA A 91 -16.18 -8.90 4.33
N ALA A 92 -16.90 -9.51 5.26
CA ALA A 92 -16.35 -10.48 6.21
C ALA A 92 -15.06 -9.98 6.91
N GLY A 93 -15.05 -8.71 7.34
CA GLY A 93 -13.93 -8.02 7.97
C GLY A 93 -12.77 -7.65 7.03
N LYS A 94 -12.72 -8.18 5.80
CA LYS A 94 -11.73 -7.80 4.80
C LYS A 94 -12.08 -6.44 4.21
N ILE A 95 -11.20 -5.47 4.37
CA ILE A 95 -11.31 -4.17 3.70
C ILE A 95 -10.73 -4.33 2.30
N THR A 96 -11.52 -4.02 1.27
CA THR A 96 -11.05 -3.92 -0.11
C THR A 96 -11.07 -2.46 -0.50
N ALA A 97 -9.90 -1.84 -0.57
CA ALA A 97 -9.75 -0.44 -0.93
C ALA A 97 -9.42 -0.31 -2.41
N LYS A 98 -10.07 0.62 -3.10
CA LYS A 98 -9.86 0.86 -4.53
C LYS A 98 -9.40 2.29 -4.76
N PHE A 99 -8.22 2.42 -5.37
CA PHE A 99 -7.67 3.72 -5.73
C PHE A 99 -8.49 4.41 -6.81
N ASN A 100 -8.58 5.74 -6.73
CA ASN A 100 -9.02 6.55 -7.85
C ASN A 100 -7.93 6.61 -8.94
N THR A 101 -8.20 7.30 -10.04
CA THR A 101 -7.18 7.65 -11.04
C THR A 101 -6.35 8.86 -10.58
N GLY A 102 -5.13 8.99 -11.11
CA GLY A 102 -4.26 10.13 -10.80
C GLY A 102 -3.44 9.94 -9.52
N ILE A 103 -3.32 8.71 -9.02
CA ILE A 103 -2.37 8.32 -7.96
C ILE A 103 -0.98 8.20 -8.58
N GLY A 104 -0.88 7.40 -9.64
CA GLY A 104 0.32 7.15 -10.43
C GLY A 104 0.22 5.89 -11.29
N THR A 105 1.12 5.78 -12.26
CA THR A 105 1.22 4.63 -13.15
C THR A 105 1.46 3.34 -12.35
N GLY A 106 0.66 2.31 -12.62
CA GLY A 106 0.71 1.03 -11.91
C GLY A 106 0.00 1.02 -10.55
N VAL A 107 -0.82 2.04 -10.26
CA VAL A 107 -1.67 2.15 -9.06
C VAL A 107 -3.10 2.57 -9.40
N ASP A 108 -3.26 3.45 -10.39
CA ASP A 108 -4.56 4.03 -10.78
C ASP A 108 -5.66 2.99 -11.02
N GLY A 109 -6.77 3.13 -10.31
CA GLY A 109 -7.94 2.26 -10.44
C GLY A 109 -7.78 0.86 -9.85
N LEU A 110 -6.59 0.51 -9.34
CA LEU A 110 -6.31 -0.81 -8.77
C LEU A 110 -6.72 -0.89 -7.31
N SER A 111 -6.82 -2.11 -6.81
CA SER A 111 -7.21 -2.40 -5.44
C SER A 111 -6.09 -3.01 -4.63
N PHE A 112 -6.17 -2.80 -3.32
CA PHE A 112 -5.43 -3.55 -2.33
C PHE A 112 -6.38 -3.94 -1.20
N THR A 113 -5.99 -4.93 -0.41
CA THR A 113 -6.85 -5.48 0.64
C THR A 113 -6.15 -5.41 1.98
N MET A 114 -6.92 -5.11 3.04
CA MET A 114 -6.47 -5.22 4.42
C MET A 114 -7.28 -6.34 5.08
N ASN A 115 -6.58 -7.41 5.45
CA ASN A 115 -7.14 -8.62 5.99
C ASN A 115 -6.87 -8.66 7.50
N PRO A 116 -7.90 -8.66 8.36
CA PRO A 116 -7.70 -8.77 9.79
C PRO A 116 -7.28 -10.19 10.17
N SER A 117 -6.49 -10.34 11.23
CA SER A 117 -6.31 -11.63 11.89
C SER A 117 -7.61 -12.05 12.57
N THR A 118 -8.05 -13.28 12.32
CA THR A 118 -9.30 -13.83 12.87
C THR A 118 -9.05 -14.96 13.86
N ALA A 119 -7.88 -14.94 14.52
CA ALA A 119 -7.53 -15.95 15.51
C ALA A 119 -8.32 -15.75 16.82
N THR A 120 -8.98 -16.81 17.27
CA THR A 120 -9.78 -16.85 18.51
C THR A 120 -8.94 -16.71 19.78
N ASP A 121 -7.63 -16.90 19.68
CA ASP A 121 -6.72 -16.99 20.83
C ASP A 121 -5.84 -15.74 20.97
N GLN A 122 -6.17 -14.65 20.26
CA GLN A 122 -5.43 -13.40 20.29
C GLN A 122 -6.30 -12.22 20.72
N THR A 123 -5.76 -11.40 21.61
CA THR A 123 -6.40 -10.17 22.10
C THR A 123 -6.15 -8.96 21.18
N THR A 124 -5.41 -9.14 20.08
CA THR A 124 -5.01 -8.07 19.18
C THR A 124 -5.33 -8.44 17.74
N ILE A 125 -6.05 -7.56 17.04
CA ILE A 125 -6.31 -7.69 15.62
C ILE A 125 -5.09 -7.14 14.85
N THR A 126 -4.33 -8.02 14.20
CA THR A 126 -3.29 -7.63 13.24
C THR A 126 -3.88 -7.53 11.84
N TRP A 127 -3.20 -6.81 10.94
CA TRP A 127 -3.69 -6.54 9.60
C TRP A 127 -2.64 -6.88 8.55
N GLU A 128 -2.98 -7.82 7.69
CA GLU A 128 -2.20 -8.15 6.51
C GLU A 128 -2.68 -7.31 5.33
N VAL A 129 -1.78 -6.51 4.76
CA VAL A 129 -2.03 -5.75 3.55
C VAL A 129 -1.56 -6.55 2.34
N LYS A 130 -2.46 -6.83 1.39
CA LYS A 130 -2.14 -7.46 0.10
C LYS A 130 -2.37 -6.48 -1.04
N ALA A 131 -1.38 -6.36 -1.91
CA ALA A 131 -1.34 -5.39 -3.01
C ALA A 131 -0.95 -6.09 -4.33
N ASP A 132 -1.49 -7.29 -4.55
CA ASP A 132 -1.07 -8.20 -5.62
C ASP A 132 -1.33 -7.59 -7.02
N ASP A 133 -2.40 -6.82 -7.16
CA ASP A 133 -2.79 -6.19 -8.43
C ASP A 133 -1.99 -4.92 -8.75
N ILE A 134 -1.37 -4.30 -7.75
CA ILE A 134 -0.59 -3.07 -7.92
C ILE A 134 0.74 -3.44 -8.57
N SER A 135 1.17 -2.75 -9.63
CA SER A 135 2.45 -3.04 -10.31
C SER A 135 3.56 -2.08 -9.93
N ASN A 136 3.22 -0.95 -9.30
CA ASN A 136 4.21 0.01 -8.81
C ASN A 136 4.86 -0.45 -7.50
N GLU A 137 6.15 -0.75 -7.53
CA GLU A 137 6.90 -1.25 -6.36
C GLU A 137 6.97 -0.26 -5.19
N THR A 138 7.05 1.05 -5.46
CA THR A 138 7.04 2.07 -4.40
C THR A 138 5.70 2.07 -3.66
N ALA A 139 4.60 1.93 -4.41
CA ALA A 139 3.26 1.83 -3.83
C ALA A 139 3.11 0.54 -3.00
N LYS A 140 3.52 -0.63 -3.53
CA LYS A 140 3.50 -1.90 -2.79
C LYS A 140 4.25 -1.78 -1.47
N GLN A 141 5.51 -1.35 -1.50
CA GLN A 141 6.34 -1.23 -0.30
C GLN A 141 5.75 -0.23 0.71
N THR A 142 5.09 0.83 0.23
CA THR A 142 4.43 1.80 1.11
C THR A 142 3.20 1.20 1.78
N LEU A 143 2.37 0.46 1.04
CA LEU A 143 1.20 -0.24 1.56
C LEU A 143 1.57 -1.33 2.57
N THR A 144 2.62 -2.11 2.28
CA THR A 144 3.01 -3.26 3.08
C THR A 144 3.96 -2.93 4.23
N LYS A 145 4.40 -1.67 4.37
CA LYS A 145 5.40 -1.26 5.38
C LYS A 145 5.06 -1.68 6.81
N ASN A 146 3.78 -1.60 7.18
CA ASN A 146 3.26 -1.97 8.49
C ASN A 146 2.34 -3.21 8.43
N SER A 147 2.39 -3.95 7.31
CA SER A 147 1.64 -5.19 7.14
C SER A 147 2.22 -6.25 8.07
N VAL A 148 1.36 -6.93 8.81
CA VAL A 148 1.72 -8.07 9.63
C VAL A 148 0.95 -9.26 9.08
N ALA A 149 1.60 -10.41 8.91
CA ALA A 149 0.91 -11.60 8.45
C ALA A 149 -0.33 -11.86 9.33
N ALA A 150 -1.48 -12.07 8.70
CA ALA A 150 -2.70 -12.38 9.43
C ALA A 150 -2.47 -13.74 10.08
N ALA A 151 -2.49 -13.79 11.41
CA ALA A 151 -2.43 -15.06 12.12
C ALA A 151 -3.68 -15.86 11.77
N THR A 152 -3.57 -16.80 10.84
CA THR A 152 -4.59 -17.81 10.57
C THR A 152 -4.47 -18.84 11.67
N THR A 153 -5.58 -19.25 12.28
CA THR A 153 -5.66 -20.42 13.17
C THR A 153 -5.12 -21.65 12.45
N GLY A 154 -3.83 -21.93 12.64
CA GLY A 154 -3.26 -23.22 12.33
C GLY A 154 -3.72 -24.19 13.40
N THR A 155 -4.57 -25.15 13.06
CA THR A 155 -4.57 -26.43 13.78
C THR A 155 -3.13 -26.91 13.76
N GLY A 156 -2.53 -27.07 14.95
CA GLY A 156 -1.12 -27.43 15.09
C GLY A 156 -0.76 -28.62 14.21
N SER A 157 0.00 -28.38 13.15
CA SER A 157 0.68 -29.43 12.40
C SER A 157 1.97 -29.75 13.15
N THR A 158 1.96 -30.86 13.87
CA THR A 158 3.17 -31.55 14.35
C THR A 158 4.04 -31.93 13.14
N GLY A 159 4.95 -31.02 12.77
CA GLY A 159 5.96 -31.24 11.74
C GLY A 159 7.20 -31.91 12.32
N THR A 160 7.27 -33.23 12.16
CA THR A 160 8.45 -34.07 12.43
C THR A 160 9.59 -33.68 11.49
N GLY A 161 10.70 -33.15 12.03
CA GLY A 161 11.91 -32.88 11.28
C GLY A 161 12.85 -34.08 11.26
N SER A 162 12.82 -34.85 10.17
CA SER A 162 13.83 -35.85 9.76
C SER A 162 14.43 -35.36 8.43
N THR A 163 15.71 -34.96 8.38
CA THR A 163 16.87 -35.66 7.77
C THR A 163 17.87 -34.53 7.40
N GLY A 164 19.20 -34.67 7.30
CA GLY A 164 20.11 -35.79 7.37
C GLY A 164 21.57 -35.30 7.24
N THR A 165 22.48 -36.18 7.67
CA THR A 165 23.84 -36.45 7.15
C THR A 165 24.67 -35.35 6.46
N GLY A 166 25.83 -35.04 7.06
CA GLY A 166 27.01 -34.45 6.40
C GLY A 166 28.30 -34.90 7.10
N THR A 167 29.09 -35.71 6.41
CA THR A 167 30.27 -36.48 6.84
C THR A 167 31.62 -35.73 6.77
N THR A 168 32.55 -36.13 7.67
CA THR A 168 34.04 -36.27 7.58
C THR A 168 34.95 -35.02 7.43
N THR A 169 35.82 -34.66 8.40
CA THR A 169 37.21 -35.16 8.73
C THR A 169 38.29 -34.49 7.84
N PRO A 170 39.57 -34.26 8.27
CA PRO A 170 40.30 -34.70 9.47
C PRO A 170 40.63 -33.65 10.53
#